data_AF-A0A6A6BQU1-F1
#
_entry.id   AF-A0A6A6BQU1-F1
#
_cell.length_a   1.000
_cell.length_b   1.000
_cell.length_c   1.000
_cell.angle_alpha   90.00
_cell.angle_beta   90.00
_cell.angle_gamma   90.00
#
_symmetry.space_group_name_H-M   'P 1'
#
loop_
_entity.id
_entity.type
_entity.pdbx_description
1 polymer ?
#
loop_
_entity_poly.entity_id
_entity_poly.type
_entity_poly.pdbx_seq_one_letter_code
_entity_poly.pdbx_strand_id
1 'polypeptide(L)'
;MAAASDLATATPTAATVPATTEATGVAGTTKPVRVAQLVYLRPECLEEYKRCHAAVWPDVLAQIRDSGIRDYSIFLTPVPRPTLFATFKYVGTDWDADMACMGANERVRAWWALTDRMQESAVPGAKGSAAATDDDAVPPWWWRAEEVFYYEG
;
A
#
# COMPACT_ATOMS: atom_id res chain seq x y z
N MET A 1 -56.06 -4.81 -8.23
CA MET A 1 -55.25 -3.67 -7.78
C MET A 1 -54.06 -4.22 -7.02
N ALA A 2 -52.88 -4.20 -7.63
CA ALA A 2 -51.62 -4.47 -6.95
C ALA A 2 -50.70 -3.29 -7.28
N ALA A 3 -50.28 -2.56 -6.26
CA ALA A 3 -49.37 -1.42 -6.38
C ALA A 3 -47.93 -1.93 -6.48
N ALA A 4 -47.22 -1.52 -7.52
CA ALA A 4 -45.78 -1.69 -7.63
C ALA A 4 -45.10 -0.65 -6.71
N SER A 5 -44.22 -1.12 -5.83
CA SER A 5 -43.41 -0.29 -4.96
C SER A 5 -42.05 -0.08 -5.63
N ASP A 6 -41.81 1.14 -6.11
CA ASP A 6 -40.49 1.59 -6.58
C ASP A 6 -39.52 1.69 -5.39
N LEU A 7 -38.45 0.91 -5.42
CA LEU A 7 -37.30 1.04 -4.54
C LEU A 7 -36.18 1.72 -5.33
N ALA A 8 -36.02 3.02 -5.11
CA ALA A 8 -34.94 3.81 -5.65
C ALA A 8 -33.59 3.37 -5.04
N THR A 9 -32.67 2.94 -5.89
CA THR A 9 -31.26 2.68 -5.58
C THR A 9 -30.55 4.00 -5.30
N ALA A 10 -30.14 4.23 -4.06
CA ALA A 10 -29.25 5.33 -3.69
C ALA A 10 -27.79 4.87 -3.78
N THR A 11 -27.02 5.51 -4.67
CA THR A 11 -25.57 5.32 -4.81
C THR A 11 -24.85 6.00 -3.63
N PRO A 12 -23.93 5.35 -2.91
CA PRO A 12 -23.13 6.02 -1.90
C PRO A 12 -22.04 6.90 -2.54
N THR A 13 -22.06 8.18 -2.19
CA THR A 13 -21.06 9.20 -2.52
C THR A 13 -19.69 8.81 -1.95
N ALA A 14 -18.66 8.88 -2.79
CA ALA A 14 -17.26 8.69 -2.40
C ALA A 14 -16.83 9.75 -1.37
N ALA A 15 -16.35 9.31 -0.22
CA ALA A 15 -15.74 10.17 0.79
C ALA A 15 -14.36 10.64 0.29
N THR A 16 -14.19 11.95 0.14
CA THR A 16 -12.90 12.59 -0.12
C THR A 16 -12.00 12.46 1.09
N VAL A 17 -10.87 11.80 0.94
CA VAL A 17 -9.80 11.76 1.95
C VAL A 17 -9.02 13.09 1.88
N PRO A 18 -8.89 13.87 2.96
CA PRO A 18 -8.05 15.06 2.93
C PRO A 18 -6.57 14.67 2.99
N ALA A 19 -5.79 15.19 2.05
CA ALA A 19 -4.34 15.20 2.13
C ALA A 19 -3.92 16.10 3.31
N THR A 20 -3.13 15.56 4.23
CA THR A 20 -2.53 16.35 5.31
C THR A 20 -1.07 16.58 4.96
N THR A 21 -0.73 17.84 4.68
CA THR A 21 0.64 18.36 4.50
C THR A 21 1.15 18.93 5.83
N GLU A 22 2.48 18.94 5.99
CA GLU A 22 3.36 19.64 6.98
C GLU A 22 4.08 18.70 7.98
N ALA A 23 5.37 18.85 8.30
CA ALA A 23 6.39 19.88 8.02
C ALA A 23 7.83 19.35 8.28
N THR A 24 8.78 20.17 7.83
CA THR A 24 10.23 20.26 8.06
C THR A 24 10.81 19.77 9.41
N GLY A 25 12.03 19.21 9.34
CA GLY A 25 12.66 18.40 10.39
C GLY A 25 13.35 19.08 11.56
N VAL A 26 13.65 18.23 12.56
CA VAL A 26 14.62 18.38 13.65
C VAL A 26 15.20 16.99 13.92
N ALA A 27 16.53 16.87 14.08
CA ALA A 27 17.21 15.63 14.45
C ALA A 27 16.90 15.25 15.91
N GLY A 28 15.76 14.60 16.11
CA GLY A 28 15.44 13.76 17.25
C GLY A 28 15.18 12.34 16.75
N THR A 29 15.42 11.33 17.58
CA THR A 29 14.99 9.95 17.27
C THR A 29 13.48 9.96 17.09
N THR A 30 13.01 10.04 15.85
CA THR A 30 11.59 10.05 15.53
C THR A 30 11.02 8.70 15.92
N LYS A 31 9.93 8.72 16.68
CA LYS A 31 9.16 7.51 16.97
C LYS A 31 8.81 6.84 15.63
N PRO A 32 9.00 5.52 15.48
CA PRO A 32 8.66 4.83 14.25
C PRO A 32 7.21 5.11 13.81
N VAL A 33 7.03 5.48 12.55
CA VAL A 33 5.70 5.62 11.95
C VAL A 33 5.22 4.24 11.55
N ARG A 34 4.10 3.80 12.09
CA ARG A 34 3.46 2.55 11.65
C ARG A 34 2.60 2.84 10.43
N VAL A 35 2.72 1.97 9.44
CA VAL A 35 1.94 2.03 8.21
C VAL A 35 1.19 0.73 8.09
N ALA A 36 -0.12 0.84 7.89
CA ALA A 36 -0.99 -0.26 7.50
C ALA A 36 -1.60 0.08 6.14
N GLN A 37 -1.64 -0.89 5.24
CA GLN A 37 -2.16 -0.69 3.89
C GLN A 37 -2.74 -1.97 3.30
N LEU A 38 -3.59 -1.84 2.28
CA LEU A 38 -4.20 -2.98 1.61
C LEU A 38 -4.22 -2.86 0.09
N VAL A 39 -4.26 -4.00 -0.58
CA VAL A 39 -4.48 -4.13 -2.03
C VAL A 39 -5.25 -5.43 -2.29
N TYR A 40 -6.07 -5.49 -3.33
CA TYR A 40 -6.71 -6.75 -3.70
C TYR A 40 -5.72 -7.64 -4.44
N LEU A 41 -5.87 -8.96 -4.23
CA LEU A 41 -5.13 -9.96 -4.97
C LEU A 41 -6.07 -10.64 -5.97
N ARG A 42 -5.59 -10.88 -7.18
CA ARG A 42 -6.33 -11.65 -8.18
C ARG A 42 -6.44 -13.11 -7.70
N PRO A 43 -7.65 -13.70 -7.63
CA PRO A 43 -7.83 -15.07 -7.13
C PRO A 43 -6.96 -16.11 -7.84
N GLU A 44 -6.75 -15.95 -9.15
CA GLU A 44 -5.92 -16.82 -9.98
C GLU A 44 -4.41 -16.74 -9.67
N CYS A 45 -3.95 -15.73 -8.93
CA CYS A 45 -2.53 -15.51 -8.63
C CYS A 45 -2.12 -15.89 -7.20
N LEU A 46 -3.01 -16.50 -6.40
CA LEU A 46 -2.77 -16.79 -4.98
C LEU A 46 -1.47 -17.56 -4.72
N GLU A 47 -1.28 -18.68 -5.40
CA GLU A 47 -0.11 -19.54 -5.18
C GLU A 47 1.16 -18.92 -5.75
N GLU A 48 1.06 -18.21 -6.89
CA GLU A 48 2.20 -17.51 -7.46
C GLU A 48 2.70 -16.39 -6.51
N TYR A 49 1.78 -15.63 -5.93
CA TYR A 49 2.08 -14.57 -4.99
C TYR A 49 2.79 -15.09 -3.73
N LYS A 50 2.30 -16.20 -3.16
CA LYS A 50 2.96 -16.86 -2.03
C LYS A 50 4.35 -17.34 -2.39
N ARG A 51 4.51 -17.98 -3.55
CA ARG A 51 5.79 -18.50 -4.02
C ARG A 51 6.83 -17.40 -4.23
N CYS A 52 6.46 -16.27 -4.83
CA CYS A 52 7.41 -15.18 -5.01
C CYS A 52 7.79 -14.55 -3.67
N HIS A 53 6.84 -14.33 -2.74
CA HIS A 53 7.14 -13.74 -1.43
C HIS A 53 7.86 -14.68 -0.46
N ALA A 54 7.81 -15.99 -0.68
CA ALA A 54 8.68 -16.93 0.04
C ALA A 54 10.16 -16.82 -0.38
N ALA A 55 10.45 -16.20 -1.52
CA ALA A 55 11.77 -16.05 -2.10
C ALA A 55 11.98 -14.64 -2.68
N VAL A 56 11.68 -13.61 -1.88
CA VAL A 56 11.90 -12.20 -2.26
C VAL A 56 13.35 -12.00 -2.66
N TRP A 57 13.57 -11.23 -3.72
CA TRP A 57 14.91 -10.97 -4.23
C TRP A 57 15.76 -10.21 -3.19
N PRO A 58 17.02 -10.61 -2.95
CA PRO A 58 17.88 -9.95 -1.96
C PRO A 58 18.04 -8.44 -2.19
N ASP A 59 18.12 -8.00 -3.45
CA ASP A 59 18.25 -6.58 -3.80
C ASP A 59 17.02 -5.76 -3.37
N VAL A 60 15.83 -6.36 -3.46
CA VAL A 60 14.56 -5.75 -3.03
C VAL A 60 14.53 -5.64 -1.51
N LEU A 61 14.92 -6.70 -0.79
CA LEU A 61 15.02 -6.67 0.67
C LEU A 61 16.04 -5.65 1.17
N ALA A 62 17.18 -5.53 0.47
CA ALA A 62 18.19 -4.52 0.77
C ALA A 62 17.62 -3.12 0.60
N GLN A 63 16.93 -2.81 -0.52
CA GLN A 63 16.32 -1.51 -0.72
C GLN A 63 15.24 -1.20 0.32
N ILE A 64 14.38 -2.15 0.68
CA ILE A 64 13.37 -1.99 1.75
C ILE A 64 14.05 -1.59 3.07
N ARG A 65 15.14 -2.28 3.43
CA ARG A 65 15.92 -1.96 4.64
C ARG A 65 16.56 -0.58 4.53
N ASP A 66 17.14 -0.24 3.39
CA ASP A 66 17.88 1.01 3.22
C ASP A 66 16.94 2.22 3.19
N SER A 67 15.70 2.07 2.72
CA SER A 67 14.59 3.05 2.81
C SER A 67 13.92 3.12 4.19
N GLY A 68 14.59 2.71 5.26
CA GLY A 68 14.07 2.85 6.62
C GLY A 68 12.85 1.98 6.98
N ILE A 69 12.47 0.99 6.16
CA ILE A 69 11.34 0.10 6.46
C ILE A 69 11.79 -1.09 7.34
N ARG A 70 11.08 -1.33 8.44
CA ARG A 70 11.34 -2.40 9.42
C ARG A 70 10.05 -3.13 9.74
N ASP A 71 10.17 -4.35 10.27
CA ASP A 71 9.03 -5.12 10.77
C ASP A 71 7.90 -5.27 9.72
N TYR A 72 8.29 -5.50 8.46
CA TYR A 72 7.37 -5.53 7.33
C TYR A 72 6.75 -6.93 7.16
N SER A 73 5.43 -7.00 7.33
CA SER A 73 4.63 -8.21 7.13
C SER A 73 3.50 -7.96 6.12
N ILE A 74 3.17 -9.00 5.33
CA ILE A 74 2.01 -9.02 4.43
C ILE A 74 1.15 -10.23 4.77
N PHE A 75 -0.10 -9.98 5.13
CA PHE A 75 -1.11 -10.97 5.46
C PHE A 75 -2.08 -11.11 4.29
N LEU A 76 -2.56 -12.33 4.04
CA LEU A 76 -3.61 -12.60 3.05
C LEU A 76 -4.90 -12.95 3.80
N THR A 77 -5.99 -12.22 3.51
CA THR A 77 -7.34 -12.56 3.94
C THR A 77 -8.20 -12.96 2.75
N PRO A 78 -9.00 -14.04 2.81
CA PRO A 78 -9.88 -14.45 1.72
C PRO A 78 -11.25 -13.74 1.72
N VAL A 79 -11.60 -12.98 2.76
CA VAL A 79 -12.95 -12.41 2.96
C VAL A 79 -12.91 -10.87 2.95
N PRO A 80 -13.85 -10.19 2.27
CA PRO A 80 -14.92 -10.74 1.41
C PRO A 80 -14.41 -11.24 0.05
N ARG A 81 -13.16 -10.89 -0.29
CA ARG A 81 -12.41 -11.40 -1.44
C ARG A 81 -10.92 -11.43 -1.08
N PRO A 82 -10.06 -12.10 -1.87
CA PRO A 82 -8.62 -12.12 -1.61
C PRO A 82 -8.03 -10.71 -1.52
N THR A 83 -7.50 -10.39 -0.34
CA THR A 83 -6.96 -9.07 -0.01
C THR A 83 -5.66 -9.25 0.74
N LEU A 84 -4.66 -8.49 0.33
CA LEU A 84 -3.38 -8.41 1.03
C LEU A 84 -3.42 -7.22 1.98
N PHE A 85 -3.09 -7.46 3.24
CA PHE A 85 -2.93 -6.44 4.26
C PHE A 85 -1.46 -6.38 4.65
N ALA A 86 -0.81 -5.26 4.37
CA ALA A 86 0.59 -5.01 4.67
C ALA A 86 0.70 -4.10 5.90
N THR A 87 1.66 -4.40 6.78
CA THR A 87 2.03 -3.52 7.89
C THR A 87 3.53 -3.45 8.06
N PHE A 88 4.06 -2.26 8.33
CA PHE A 88 5.48 -2.04 8.62
C PHE A 88 5.71 -0.81 9.50
N LYS A 89 6.91 -0.73 10.06
CA LYS A 89 7.43 0.44 10.78
C LYS A 89 8.40 1.18 9.87
N TYR A 90 8.13 2.44 9.60
CA TYR A 90 9.09 3.35 9.00
C TYR A 90 9.88 4.06 10.09
N VAL A 91 11.20 3.93 10.03
CA VAL A 91 12.16 4.49 11.00
C VAL A 91 13.10 5.52 10.36
N GLY A 92 12.85 5.89 9.10
CA GLY A 92 13.62 6.93 8.42
C GLY A 92 13.21 8.34 8.85
N THR A 93 13.91 9.33 8.30
CA THR A 93 13.72 10.75 8.63
C THR A 93 13.14 11.57 7.48
N ASP A 94 13.13 11.03 6.27
CA ASP A 94 12.63 11.70 5.06
C ASP A 94 11.89 10.69 4.17
N TRP A 95 10.58 10.60 4.37
CA TRP A 95 9.74 9.60 3.70
C TRP A 95 9.79 9.75 2.18
N ASP A 96 9.70 10.99 1.69
CA ASP A 96 9.63 11.28 0.26
C ASP A 96 10.96 10.93 -0.41
N ALA A 97 12.10 11.29 0.21
CA ALA A 97 13.41 10.91 -0.31
C ALA A 97 13.62 9.38 -0.30
N ASP A 98 13.21 8.69 0.77
CA ASP A 98 13.37 7.23 0.89
C ASP A 98 12.50 6.47 -0.11
N MET A 99 11.27 6.95 -0.37
CA MET A 99 10.36 6.38 -1.38
C MET A 99 10.83 6.71 -2.81
N ALA A 100 11.37 7.91 -3.06
CA ALA A 100 11.96 8.26 -4.34
C ALA A 100 13.18 7.38 -4.66
N CYS A 101 14.05 7.12 -3.68
CA CYS A 101 15.16 6.18 -3.83
C CYS A 101 14.69 4.76 -4.18
N MET A 102 13.62 4.30 -3.51
CA MET A 102 13.00 3.01 -3.82
C MET A 102 12.42 2.97 -5.24
N GLY A 103 11.73 4.04 -5.65
CA GLY A 103 11.14 4.20 -6.98
C GLY A 103 12.17 4.27 -8.11
N ALA A 104 13.37 4.78 -7.84
CA ALA A 104 14.47 4.83 -8.79
C ALA A 104 15.22 3.49 -8.97
N ASN A 105 15.07 2.55 -8.04
CA ASN A 105 15.78 1.26 -8.10
C ASN A 105 15.14 0.30 -9.11
N GLU A 106 15.85 0.00 -10.20
CA GLU A 106 15.36 -0.87 -11.28
C GLU A 106 14.95 -2.27 -10.81
N ARG A 107 15.62 -2.84 -9.81
CA ARG A 107 15.30 -4.17 -9.28
C ARG A 107 13.99 -4.14 -8.49
N VAL A 108 13.73 -3.06 -7.75
CA VAL A 108 12.45 -2.84 -7.09
C VAL A 108 11.34 -2.60 -8.10
N ARG A 109 11.58 -1.77 -9.12
CA ARG A 109 10.59 -1.56 -10.19
C ARG A 109 10.23 -2.86 -10.92
N ALA A 110 11.21 -3.72 -11.20
CA ALA A 110 10.98 -5.03 -11.81
C ALA A 110 10.19 -5.96 -10.89
N TRP A 111 10.48 -5.92 -9.58
CA TRP A 111 9.72 -6.65 -8.58
C TRP A 111 8.26 -6.17 -8.50
N TRP A 112 8.05 -4.84 -8.48
CA TRP A 112 6.71 -4.25 -8.53
C TRP A 112 5.96 -4.62 -9.79
N ALA A 113 6.57 -4.56 -10.97
CA ALA A 113 5.93 -5.00 -12.21
C ALA A 113 5.48 -6.47 -12.15
N LEU A 114 6.28 -7.34 -11.51
CA LEU A 114 5.92 -8.73 -11.27
C LEU A 114 4.73 -8.85 -10.31
N THR A 115 4.72 -8.11 -9.20
CA THR A 115 3.66 -8.23 -8.18
C THR A 115 2.37 -7.50 -8.54
N ASP A 116 2.46 -6.32 -9.14
CA ASP A 116 1.32 -5.48 -9.52
C ASP A 116 0.43 -6.20 -10.53
N ARG A 117 1.00 -7.01 -11.44
CA ARG A 117 0.22 -7.83 -12.38
C ARG A 117 -0.71 -8.83 -11.68
N MET A 118 -0.34 -9.27 -10.47
CA MET A 118 -1.12 -10.19 -9.64
C MET A 118 -2.15 -9.46 -8.78
N GLN A 119 -2.06 -8.13 -8.69
CA GLN A 119 -2.83 -7.30 -7.79
C GLN A 119 -3.87 -6.44 -8.53
N GLU A 120 -4.76 -5.86 -7.75
CA GLU A 120 -5.75 -4.87 -8.18
C GLU A 120 -5.86 -3.80 -7.09
N SER A 121 -5.61 -2.54 -7.44
CA SER A 121 -5.66 -1.45 -6.46
C SER A 121 -7.09 -1.21 -5.95
N ALA A 122 -7.19 -0.93 -4.65
CA ALA A 122 -8.41 -0.39 -4.05
C ALA A 122 -8.50 1.14 -4.18
N VAL A 123 -7.44 1.80 -4.67
CA VAL A 123 -7.33 3.26 -4.77
C VAL A 123 -7.81 3.72 -6.16
N PRO A 124 -8.88 4.53 -6.26
CA PRO A 124 -9.33 5.06 -7.54
C PRO A 124 -8.24 5.85 -8.26
N GLY A 125 -8.00 5.52 -9.53
CA GLY A 125 -7.03 6.22 -10.37
C GLY A 125 -5.58 5.75 -10.25
N ALA A 126 -5.28 4.77 -9.38
CA ALA A 126 -3.93 4.21 -9.26
C ALA A 126 -3.55 3.42 -10.53
N LYS A 127 -2.25 3.48 -10.90
CA LYS A 127 -1.73 2.91 -12.15
C LYS A 127 -0.57 1.92 -11.98
N GLY A 128 -0.25 1.57 -10.74
CA GLY A 128 0.86 0.67 -10.38
C GLY A 128 1.78 1.31 -9.35
N SER A 129 2.57 0.49 -8.66
CA SER A 129 3.48 0.92 -7.60
C SER A 129 4.55 1.88 -8.14
N ALA A 130 5.14 1.58 -9.30
CA ALA A 130 6.13 2.44 -9.93
C ALA A 130 5.54 3.77 -10.44
N ALA A 131 4.31 3.76 -10.96
CA ALA A 131 3.67 4.97 -11.46
C ALA A 131 3.44 6.01 -10.35
N ALA A 132 3.10 5.55 -9.15
CA ALA A 132 2.92 6.41 -7.98
C ALA A 132 4.24 7.00 -7.44
N THR A 133 5.40 6.46 -7.84
CA THR A 133 6.72 7.06 -7.52
C THR A 133 7.25 7.97 -8.63
N ASP A 134 6.68 7.90 -9.83
CA ASP A 134 7.13 8.67 -10.99
C ASP A 134 6.38 10.01 -11.16
N ASP A 135 5.14 10.08 -10.68
CA ASP A 135 4.25 11.22 -10.85
C ASP A 135 3.37 11.39 -9.59
N ASP A 136 3.56 12.49 -8.86
CA ASP A 136 2.81 12.82 -7.64
C ASP A 136 1.30 12.99 -7.89
N ALA A 137 0.88 13.17 -9.15
CA ALA A 137 -0.54 13.20 -9.52
C ALA A 137 -1.16 11.79 -9.61
N VAL A 138 -0.34 10.73 -9.64
CA VAL A 138 -0.81 9.34 -9.61
C VAL A 138 -0.95 8.89 -8.15
N PRO A 139 -2.14 8.49 -7.71
CA PRO A 139 -2.34 8.08 -6.32
C PRO A 139 -1.62 6.74 -6.05
N PRO A 140 -1.31 6.46 -4.76
CA PRO A 140 -0.56 5.27 -4.37
C PRO A 140 -1.28 3.98 -4.79
N TRP A 141 -0.49 2.94 -5.08
CA TRP A 141 -1.03 1.64 -5.50
C TRP A 141 -1.76 0.90 -4.38
N TRP A 142 -1.27 1.04 -3.14
CA TRP A 142 -1.88 0.45 -1.96
C TRP A 142 -2.76 1.48 -1.24
N TRP A 143 -3.94 1.05 -0.79
CA TRP A 143 -4.81 1.89 0.03
C TRP A 143 -4.25 1.98 1.43
N ARG A 144 -3.98 3.20 1.92
CA ARG A 144 -3.46 3.43 3.27
C ARG A 144 -4.58 3.40 4.30
N ALA A 145 -4.41 2.57 5.33
CA ALA A 145 -5.31 2.54 6.48
C ALA A 145 -4.93 3.62 7.49
N GLU A 146 -5.94 4.15 8.19
CA GLU A 146 -5.76 5.08 9.31
C GLU A 146 -5.42 4.29 10.58
N GLU A 147 -4.34 4.67 11.27
CA GLU A 147 -4.07 4.17 12.61
C GLU A 147 -4.98 4.90 13.61
N VAL A 148 -5.96 4.19 14.17
CA VAL A 148 -6.90 4.75 15.16
C VAL A 148 -6.52 4.41 16.61
N PHE A 149 -5.59 3.48 16.82
CA PHE A 149 -5.15 3.06 18.16
C PHE A 149 -3.77 2.40 18.09
N TYR A 150 -2.94 2.67 19.10
CA TYR A 150 -1.68 1.96 19.36
C TYR A 150 -1.40 1.94 20.86
N TYR A 151 -0.86 0.82 21.34
CA TYR A 151 -0.38 0.68 22.71
C TYR A 151 0.99 -0.01 22.71
N GLU A 152 1.90 0.56 23.47
CA GLU A 152 3.22 -0.01 23.79
C GLU A 152 3.24 -0.19 25.30
N GLY A 153 3.32 -1.45 25.73
CA GLY A 153 3.31 -1.84 27.15
C GLY A 153 4.68 -1.89 27.77
#